data_AF-A0A956PR76-F1
#
_entry.id   AF-A0A956PR76-F1
#
_cell.length_a   1.000
_cell.length_b   1.000
_cell.length_c   1.000
_cell.angle_alpha   90.00
_cell.angle_beta   90.00
_cell.angle_gamma   90.00
#
_symmetry.space_group_name_H-M   'P 1'
#
loop_
_entity.id
_entity.type
_entity.pdbx_description
1 polymer ?
#
loop_
_entity_poly.entity_id
_entity_poly.type
_entity_poly.pdbx_seq_one_letter_code
_entity_poly.pdbx_strand_id
1 'polypeptide(L)' 'MKTLVLGTGRSGLAVTRYLLKQGRDVVVSDRSTREQVEASVYWSSFAELEGSHPGKIEWALGGHPLELLERCS' A
#
# COMPACT_ATOMS: atom_id res chain seq x y z
N MET A 1 -1.54 8.88 12.47
CA MET A 1 -1.63 7.42 12.73
C MET A 1 -1.68 6.71 11.39
N LYS A 2 -0.67 5.92 11.04
CA LYS A 2 -0.61 5.20 9.75
C LYS A 2 -1.37 3.88 9.85
N THR A 3 -1.95 3.42 8.75
CA THR A 3 -2.62 2.12 8.66
C THR A 3 -1.84 1.20 7.72
N LEU A 4 -1.45 0.02 8.20
CA LEU A 4 -0.77 -0.98 7.39
C LEU A 4 -1.80 -1.82 6.61
N VAL A 5 -1.59 -1.95 5.30
CA VAL A 5 -2.35 -2.80 4.39
C VAL A 5 -1.41 -3.86 3.83
N LEU A 6 -1.79 -5.13 4.02
CA LEU A 6 -1.03 -6.28 3.51
C LEU A 6 -1.65 -6.79 2.21
N GLY A 7 -0.84 -6.80 1.15
CA GLY A 7 -1.20 -7.24 -0.18
C GLY A 7 -1.35 -6.10 -1.18
N THR A 8 -0.86 -6.31 -2.40
CA THR A 8 -1.04 -5.39 -3.55
C THR A 8 -2.03 -5.92 -4.60
N GLY A 9 -2.72 -7.01 -4.29
CA GLY A 9 -3.81 -7.53 -5.12
C GLY A 9 -5.10 -6.72 -5.02
N ARG A 10 -6.19 -7.27 -5.56
CA ARG A 10 -7.54 -6.65 -5.57
C ARG A 10 -7.99 -6.14 -4.20
N SER A 11 -7.86 -6.97 -3.17
CA SER A 11 -8.35 -6.62 -1.82
C SER A 11 -7.52 -5.51 -1.19
N GLY A 12 -6.19 -5.57 -1.35
CA GLY A 12 -5.29 -4.52 -0.88
C GLY A 12 -5.59 -3.17 -1.53
N LEU A 13 -5.77 -3.16 -2.85
CA LEU A 13 -6.19 -1.96 -3.58
C LEU A 13 -7.52 -1.40 -3.09
N ALA A 14 -8.53 -2.25 -2.89
CA ALA A 14 -9.86 -1.82 -2.44
C ALA A 14 -9.80 -1.20 -1.03
N VAL A 15 -9.07 -1.83 -0.11
CA VAL A 15 -8.89 -1.34 1.26
C VAL A 15 -8.09 -0.03 1.26
N THR A 16 -6.97 0.04 0.52
CA THR A 16 -6.18 1.27 0.39
C THR A 16 -7.03 2.42 -0.14
N ARG A 17 -7.81 2.20 -1.21
CA ARG A 17 -8.73 3.21 -1.74
C ARG A 17 -9.73 3.69 -0.70
N TYR A 18 -10.34 2.78 0.06
CA TYR A 18 -11.28 3.15 1.11
C TYR A 18 -10.61 3.99 2.19
N LEU A 19 -9.45 3.57 2.70
CA LEU A 19 -8.73 4.27 3.77
C LEU A 19 -8.26 5.66 3.35
N LEU A 20 -7.77 5.82 2.11
CA LEU A 20 -7.38 7.11 1.56
C LEU A 20 -8.57 8.07 1.47
N LYS A 21 -9.76 7.58 1.06
CA LYS A 21 -11.00 8.38 1.09
C LYS A 21 -11.41 8.82 2.49
N GLN A 22 -10.97 8.12 3.53
CA GLN A 22 -11.15 8.52 4.93
C GLN A 22 -10.05 9.48 5.43
N GLY A 23 -9.15 9.94 4.55
CA GLY A 23 -8.06 10.85 4.88
C GLY A 23 -6.87 10.21 5.61
N ARG A 24 -6.79 8.87 5.64
CA ARG A 24 -5.73 8.14 6.36
C ARG A 24 -4.45 8.03 5.54
N ASP A 25 -3.33 8.00 6.25
CA ASP A 25 -2.03 7.65 5.69
C ASP A 25 -1.89 6.12 5.71
N VAL A 26 -1.51 5.52 4.59
CA VAL A 26 -1.48 4.07 4.40
C VAL A 26 -0.07 3.60 4.08
N VAL A 27 0.38 2.55 4.77
CA VAL A 27 1.57 1.78 4.39
C VAL A 27 1.09 0.54 3.65
N VAL A 28 1.48 0.35 2.40
CA VAL A 28 1.15 -0.83 1.59
C VAL A 28 2.36 -1.76 1.57
N SER A 29 2.17 -3.00 2.01
CA SER A 29 3.23 -4.00 2.07
C SER A 29 2.82 -5.27 1.34
N ASP A 30 3.78 -5.91 0.66
CA ASP A 30 3.61 -7.20 0.00
C ASP A 30 4.96 -7.94 0.02
N ARG A 31 4.91 -9.26 -0.13
CA ARG A 31 6.12 -10.07 -0.31
C ARG A 31 6.83 -9.80 -1.65
N SER A 32 6.08 -9.31 -2.62
CA SER A 32 6.56 -9.01 -3.97
C SER A 32 7.50 -7.81 -3.95
N THR A 33 8.49 -7.78 -4.84
CA THR A 33 9.39 -6.63 -5.01
C THR A 33 8.68 -5.46 -5.69
N ARG A 34 9.33 -4.29 -5.71
CA ARG A 34 8.84 -3.10 -6.42
C ARG A 34 8.51 -3.41 -7.88
N GLU A 35 9.43 -4.07 -8.57
CA GLU A 35 9.33 -4.41 -9.99
C GLU A 35 8.17 -5.36 -10.25
N GLN A 36 7.97 -6.35 -9.36
CA GLN A 36 6.85 -7.29 -9.46
C GLN A 36 5.50 -6.61 -9.23
N VAL A 37 5.44 -5.65 -8.29
CA VAL A 37 4.23 -4.85 -8.05
C VAL A 37 3.94 -3.93 -9.23
N GLU A 38 4.94 -3.26 -9.80
CA GLU A 38 4.78 -2.39 -10.98
C GLU A 38 4.34 -3.17 -12.22
N ALA A 39 4.82 -4.40 -12.40
CA ALA A 39 4.42 -5.29 -13.47
C ALA A 39 3.00 -5.89 -13.27
N SER A 40 2.39 -5.72 -12.09
CA SER A 40 1.08 -6.30 -11.79
C SER A 40 -0.07 -5.56 -12.47
N VAL A 41 -1.16 -6.27 -12.73
CA VAL A 41 -2.39 -5.70 -13.33
C VAL A 41 -3.06 -4.61 -12.48
N TYR A 42 -2.67 -4.47 -11.21
CA TYR A 42 -3.24 -3.49 -10.28
C TYR A 42 -2.41 -2.21 -10.16
N TRP A 43 -1.20 -2.16 -10.74
CA TRP A 43 -0.28 -1.04 -10.59
C TRP A 43 -0.87 0.29 -11.05
N SER A 44 -1.52 0.31 -12.21
CA SER A 44 -2.14 1.52 -12.76
C SER A 44 -3.17 2.14 -11.81
N SER A 45 -3.93 1.29 -11.09
CA SER A 45 -4.89 1.75 -10.09
C SER A 45 -4.21 2.30 -8.83
N PHE A 46 -3.09 1.72 -8.41
CA PHE A 46 -2.31 2.28 -7.30
C PHE A 46 -1.66 3.61 -7.68
N ALA A 47 -1.12 3.74 -8.89
CA ALA A 47 -0.54 4.98 -9.39
C ALA A 47 -1.59 6.11 -9.47
N GLU A 48 -2.84 5.80 -9.87
CA GLU A 48 -3.96 6.74 -9.83
C GLU A 48 -4.27 7.19 -8.39
N LEU A 49 -4.24 6.25 -7.42
CA LEU A 49 -4.44 6.57 -6.01
C LEU A 49 -3.33 7.47 -5.46
N GLU A 50 -2.06 7.22 -5.81
CA GLU A 50 -0.94 8.08 -5.43
C GLU A 50 -1.06 9.49 -6.01
N GLY A 51 -1.43 9.60 -7.30
CA GLY A 51 -1.62 10.90 -7.94
C GLY A 51 -2.76 11.71 -7.32
N SER A 52 -3.84 11.05 -6.91
CA SER A 52 -4.98 11.69 -6.24
C SER A 52 -4.76 11.95 -4.75
N HIS A 53 -3.82 11.25 -4.10
CA HIS A 53 -3.50 11.37 -2.68
C HIS A 53 -1.97 11.46 -2.47
N PRO A 54 -1.33 12.56 -2.93
CA PRO A 54 0.11 12.69 -2.90
C PRO A 54 0.66 12.58 -1.47
N GLY A 55 1.67 11.72 -1.29
CA GLY A 55 2.34 11.50 0.00
C GLY A 55 1.52 10.72 1.03
N LYS A 56 0.35 10.18 0.67
CA LYS A 56 -0.51 9.40 1.58
C LYS A 56 -0.28 7.89 1.52
N ILE A 57 0.42 7.40 0.50
CA ILE A 57 0.82 5.99 0.38
C ILE A 57 2.33 5.90 0.63
N GLU A 58 2.73 5.03 1.55
CA GLU A 58 4.10 4.56 1.75
C GLU A 58 4.19 3.10 1.31
N TRP A 59 5.27 2.70 0.65
CA TRP A 59 5.49 1.33 0.20
C TRP A 59 6.52 0.62 1.06
N ALA A 60 6.22 -0.60 1.47
CA ALA A 60 7.14 -1.46 2.20
C ALA A 60 7.10 -2.89 1.63
N LEU A 61 7.80 -3.07 0.51
CA LEU A 61 7.76 -4.26 -0.34
C LEU A 61 8.93 -5.21 -0.04
N GLY A 62 8.83 -6.47 -0.48
CA GLY A 62 9.92 -7.45 -0.40
C GLY A 62 9.97 -8.32 0.86
N GLY A 63 8.89 -8.39 1.65
CA GLY A 63 8.76 -9.44 2.69
C GLY A 63 9.02 -9.02 4.14
N HIS A 64 8.79 -7.76 4.51
CA HIS A 64 9.01 -7.24 5.87
C HIS A 64 7.73 -6.99 6.72
N PRO A 65 6.61 -7.73 6.61
CA PRO A 65 5.36 -7.31 7.24
C PRO A 65 5.39 -7.32 8.78
N LEU A 66 6.19 -8.19 9.40
CA LEU A 66 6.30 -8.24 10.88
C LEU A 66 7.12 -7.08 11.44
N GLU A 67 8.25 -6.74 10.82
CA GLU A 67 9.09 -5.59 11.21
C GLU A 67 8.33 -4.26 11.09
N LEU A 68 7.38 -4.17 10.15
CA LEU A 68 6.50 -3.00 10.03
C LEU A 68 5.50 -2.88 11.17
N LEU A 69 5.04 -3.99 11.73
CA LEU A 69 4.13 -3.99 12.87
C LEU A 69 4.85 -3.53 14.15
N GLU A 70 6.15 -3.81 14.30
CA GLU A 70 6.96 -3.27 15.40
C GLU A 70 7.07 -1.74 15.36
N ARG A 71 6.93 -1.12 14.18
CA ARG A 71 6.90 0.35 14.03
C ARG A 71 5.53 0.96 14.32
N CYS A 72 4.51 0.14 14.60
CA CYS A 72 3.13 0.57 14.86
C CYS A 72 2.80 0.69 16.36
N SER A 73 3.77 0.44 17.26
CA SER A 73 3.66 0.60 18.72
C SER A 73 3.79 2.05 19.18
#